data_AF-A0A946HUM5-F1
#
_entry.id   AF-A0A946HUM5-F1
#
_cell.length_a   1.000
_cell.length_b   1.000
_cell.length_c   1.000
_cell.angle_alpha   90.00
_cell.angle_beta   90.00
_cell.angle_gamma   90.00
#
_symmetry.space_group_name_H-M   'P 1'
#
loop_
_entity.id
_entity.type
_entity.pdbx_description
1 polymer ?
#
loop_
_entity_poly.entity_id
_entity_poly.type
_entity_poly.pdbx_seq_one_letter_code
_entity_poly.pdbx_strand_id
1 'polypeptide(L)'
;MIKEKVISLLIVVVLCSPLSVFAATESTVSMNNPNLDVYFYANTFDNLLLDFTVDLPENNTLNSLVVRNSGTAKSGLEISGLSLWQDGGNVGFDGFAVDELLASGTYDQDSGNWAFTDISQVVSSGENRFFVSAETLKNGTVNRSFVFYLPGFSDQNNDGLYDSGDRGMFFETNLSLPSADLQIVGSSKYNTVAGDPWAPVAAITNLVDGQTLDVETFTITGEAKDQGGSFSADTQICIDAVCEAVTNTGSYNSTWTYDWGGLETGAYEVYVKSTDFNDNTFTSDTITVNVDLEVAVVEPEEVTPSEAVFSMENSTVIQDKDFAVANGVDYIKFDVTVNDSNNEPVKNTIVYFNEIREDDGPVILKSKVTDADGMVDYKMRSTKAGDQLVSITTEDGDTVKEQFTVNYSEVTLDIDYTSGKWVKLAEKTAVYHLDSNNIRHAYPTQSIWESYWEEDFSFVETIDVDEMASYALGRNVPFKSGGLIKIPSVPKVYYVSQNASIHWVADEATAKSLYGANWASTVKDLPESFFLDYSVGGGIE
;
A
#
# COMPACT_ATOMS: atom_id res chain seq x y z
N MET A 1 -83.18 -21.06 -67.95
CA MET A 1 -82.19 -20.47 -68.89
C MET A 1 -81.13 -19.79 -68.03
N ILE A 2 -79.86 -19.90 -68.41
CA ILE A 2 -78.61 -19.47 -67.71
C ILE A 2 -77.81 -20.68 -67.19
N LYS A 3 -76.62 -20.86 -67.79
CA LYS A 3 -75.61 -21.90 -67.52
C LYS A 3 -74.71 -21.44 -66.37
N GLU A 4 -74.49 -22.27 -65.36
CA GLU A 4 -73.45 -22.06 -64.36
C GLU A 4 -72.29 -23.04 -64.56
N LYS A 5 -71.08 -22.48 -64.65
CA LYS A 5 -69.80 -23.18 -64.70
C LYS A 5 -69.36 -23.49 -63.27
N VAL A 6 -69.06 -24.76 -63.00
CA VAL A 6 -68.39 -25.20 -61.76
C VAL A 6 -66.91 -24.85 -61.85
N ILE A 7 -66.39 -24.10 -60.87
CA ILE A 7 -64.96 -23.86 -60.65
C ILE A 7 -64.61 -24.55 -59.32
N SER A 8 -63.70 -25.53 -59.38
CA SER A 8 -63.15 -26.19 -58.19
C SER A 8 -62.23 -25.24 -57.42
N LEU A 9 -62.58 -24.97 -56.16
CA LEU A 9 -61.80 -24.19 -55.21
C LEU A 9 -60.87 -25.12 -54.42
N LEU A 10 -59.56 -24.94 -54.58
CA LEU A 10 -58.53 -25.64 -53.82
C LEU A 10 -58.36 -24.92 -52.47
N ILE A 11 -58.79 -25.57 -51.37
CA ILE A 11 -58.59 -25.06 -50.01
C ILE A 11 -57.21 -25.51 -49.52
N VAL A 12 -56.29 -24.55 -49.36
CA VAL A 12 -55.00 -24.76 -48.69
C VAL A 12 -55.21 -24.54 -47.19
N VAL A 13 -55.11 -25.62 -46.41
CA VAL A 13 -55.10 -25.56 -44.93
C VAL A 13 -53.66 -25.24 -44.50
N VAL A 14 -53.43 -24.01 -44.04
CA VAL A 14 -52.17 -23.62 -43.40
C VAL A 14 -52.22 -24.09 -41.95
N LEU A 15 -51.47 -25.14 -41.63
CA LEU A 15 -51.21 -25.57 -40.26
C LEU A 15 -50.31 -24.52 -39.60
N CYS A 16 -50.87 -23.74 -38.69
CA CYS A 16 -50.14 -22.80 -37.85
C CYS A 16 -49.51 -23.58 -36.69
N SER A 17 -48.19 -23.78 -36.73
CA SER A 17 -47.40 -24.31 -35.62
C SER A 17 -47.48 -23.35 -34.43
N PRO A 18 -47.55 -23.82 -33.17
CA PRO A 18 -47.44 -22.93 -32.03
C PRO A 18 -46.04 -22.30 -32.03
N LEU A 19 -45.99 -20.96 -32.06
CA LEU A 19 -44.76 -20.24 -31.73
C LEU A 19 -44.37 -20.63 -30.30
N SER A 20 -43.20 -21.25 -30.16
CA SER A 20 -42.52 -21.34 -28.89
C SER A 20 -42.25 -19.92 -28.41
N VAL A 21 -43.01 -19.46 -27.41
CA VAL A 21 -42.68 -18.25 -26.66
C VAL A 21 -41.43 -18.61 -25.85
N PHE A 22 -40.27 -18.20 -26.31
CA PHE A 22 -39.10 -18.12 -25.43
C PHE A 22 -39.45 -17.11 -24.35
N ALA A 23 -39.49 -17.56 -23.08
CA ALA A 23 -39.58 -16.63 -21.97
C ALA A 23 -38.36 -15.71 -22.05
N ALA A 24 -38.58 -14.39 -22.02
CA ALA A 24 -37.50 -13.45 -21.84
C ALA A 24 -36.83 -13.76 -20.49
N THR A 25 -35.51 -13.83 -20.45
CA THR A 25 -34.76 -13.86 -19.20
C THR A 25 -35.04 -12.55 -18.46
N GLU A 26 -35.76 -12.65 -17.34
CA GLU A 26 -36.07 -11.49 -16.51
C GLU A 26 -34.82 -11.10 -15.71
N SER A 27 -34.60 -9.80 -15.52
CA SER A 27 -33.55 -9.32 -14.62
C SER A 27 -33.93 -9.65 -13.17
N THR A 28 -33.00 -10.21 -12.40
CA THR A 28 -33.28 -10.60 -11.01
C THR A 28 -32.15 -10.23 -10.07
N VAL A 29 -32.49 -10.14 -8.78
CA VAL A 29 -31.53 -10.01 -7.68
C VAL A 29 -31.86 -11.10 -6.65
N SER A 30 -30.86 -11.86 -6.22
CA SER A 30 -31.02 -12.94 -5.23
C SER A 30 -29.95 -12.87 -4.15
N MET A 31 -30.32 -13.17 -2.90
CA MET A 31 -29.37 -13.25 -1.78
C MET A 31 -28.73 -14.64 -1.72
N ASN A 32 -27.40 -14.70 -1.57
CA ASN A 32 -26.64 -15.96 -1.54
C ASN A 32 -26.54 -16.59 -0.14
N ASN A 33 -26.86 -15.83 0.92
CA ASN A 33 -26.95 -16.28 2.32
C ASN A 33 -25.73 -17.05 2.86
N PRO A 34 -24.54 -16.44 2.87
CA PRO A 34 -23.37 -16.99 3.55
C PRO A 34 -23.57 -17.12 5.07
N ASN A 35 -22.72 -17.92 5.70
CA ASN A 35 -22.62 -17.94 7.17
C ASN A 35 -21.97 -16.64 7.64
N LEU A 36 -22.79 -15.71 8.14
CA LEU A 36 -22.30 -14.47 8.71
C LEU A 36 -21.61 -14.71 10.06
N ASP A 37 -20.60 -13.90 10.35
CA ASP A 37 -20.00 -13.85 11.67
C ASP A 37 -21.00 -13.43 12.73
N VAL A 38 -20.89 -14.06 13.90
CA VAL A 38 -21.76 -13.74 15.03
C VAL A 38 -21.48 -12.34 15.56
N TYR A 39 -20.22 -11.91 15.54
CA TYR A 39 -19.77 -10.64 16.09
C TYR A 39 -18.89 -9.89 15.11
N PHE A 40 -19.15 -8.59 14.99
CA PHE A 40 -18.20 -7.62 14.45
C PHE A 40 -17.56 -6.89 15.61
N TYR A 41 -16.23 -6.86 15.62
CA TYR A 41 -15.50 -6.30 16.74
C TYR A 41 -15.07 -4.86 16.45
N ALA A 42 -14.80 -4.09 17.50
CA ALA A 42 -14.24 -2.75 17.41
C ALA A 42 -13.03 -2.66 16.44
N ASN A 43 -12.98 -1.60 15.63
CA ASN A 43 -11.88 -1.31 14.69
C ASN A 43 -11.62 -2.40 13.62
N THR A 44 -12.63 -3.18 13.26
CA THR A 44 -12.50 -4.14 12.16
C THR A 44 -13.13 -3.56 10.90
N PHE A 45 -12.61 -3.97 9.75
CA PHE A 45 -13.14 -3.60 8.44
C PHE A 45 -13.56 -4.87 7.70
N ASP A 46 -14.25 -4.71 6.58
CA ASP A 46 -14.73 -5.84 5.76
C ASP A 46 -15.59 -6.86 6.50
N ASN A 47 -16.37 -6.38 7.46
CA ASN A 47 -17.37 -7.21 8.10
C ASN A 47 -18.54 -7.44 7.13
N LEU A 48 -18.62 -8.63 6.53
CA LEU A 48 -19.62 -8.96 5.51
C LEU A 48 -21.06 -8.77 6.03
N LEU A 49 -21.85 -7.96 5.32
CA LEU A 49 -23.26 -7.69 5.61
C LEU A 49 -24.21 -8.36 4.63
N LEU A 50 -23.92 -8.26 3.33
CA LEU A 50 -24.76 -8.77 2.25
C LEU A 50 -23.90 -9.44 1.19
N ASP A 51 -24.44 -10.51 0.63
CA ASP A 51 -23.89 -11.26 -0.49
C ASP A 51 -25.06 -11.59 -1.41
N PHE A 52 -25.03 -11.02 -2.62
CA PHE A 52 -26.13 -11.09 -3.56
C PHE A 52 -25.64 -11.17 -5.01
N THR A 53 -26.49 -11.75 -5.84
CA THR A 53 -26.25 -11.92 -7.27
C THR A 53 -27.27 -11.10 -8.04
N VAL A 54 -26.80 -10.38 -9.04
CA VAL A 54 -27.59 -9.65 -10.03
C VAL A 54 -27.47 -10.40 -11.35
N ASP A 55 -28.60 -10.90 -11.87
CA ASP A 55 -28.65 -11.59 -13.16
C ASP A 55 -29.35 -10.69 -14.18
N LEU A 56 -28.63 -10.32 -15.25
CA LEU A 56 -29.13 -9.43 -16.31
C LEU A 56 -29.18 -10.15 -17.67
N PRO A 57 -30.23 -9.94 -18.48
CA PRO A 57 -30.29 -10.51 -19.83
C PRO A 57 -29.32 -9.85 -20.82
N GLU A 58 -28.94 -8.59 -20.57
CA GLU A 58 -28.05 -7.78 -21.39
C GLU A 58 -27.18 -6.90 -20.47
N ASN A 59 -26.02 -6.46 -20.97
CA ASN A 59 -25.13 -5.58 -20.21
C ASN A 59 -25.84 -4.26 -19.84
N ASN A 60 -25.58 -3.75 -18.64
CA ASN A 60 -26.10 -2.47 -18.17
C ASN A 60 -25.14 -1.85 -17.15
N THR A 61 -25.20 -0.54 -16.96
CA THR A 61 -24.31 0.18 -16.04
C THR A 61 -25.03 0.45 -14.73
N LEU A 62 -24.51 -0.01 -13.60
CA LEU A 62 -24.99 0.30 -12.25
C LEU A 62 -24.43 1.67 -11.82
N ASN A 63 -25.31 2.63 -11.55
CA ASN A 63 -24.93 3.99 -11.17
C ASN A 63 -25.08 4.24 -9.68
N SER A 64 -26.10 3.65 -9.05
CA SER A 64 -26.31 3.78 -7.61
C SER A 64 -26.99 2.57 -7.00
N LEU A 65 -26.70 2.31 -5.73
CA LEU A 65 -27.28 1.22 -4.95
C LEU A 65 -27.59 1.71 -3.54
N VAL A 66 -28.73 1.32 -2.99
CA VAL A 66 -29.13 1.67 -1.62
C VAL A 66 -29.24 0.42 -0.76
N VAL A 67 -28.72 0.47 0.46
CA VAL A 67 -28.97 -0.52 1.52
C VAL A 67 -29.52 0.15 2.77
N ARG A 68 -30.19 -0.63 3.62
CA ARG A 68 -30.74 -0.12 4.89
C ARG A 68 -30.43 -1.06 6.03
N ASN A 69 -30.19 -0.48 7.21
CA ASN A 69 -30.05 -1.22 8.45
C ASN A 69 -31.37 -1.20 9.22
N SER A 70 -32.01 -2.36 9.38
CA SER A 70 -33.13 -2.56 10.30
C SER A 70 -32.69 -2.95 11.72
N GLY A 71 -31.38 -3.15 11.90
CA GLY A 71 -30.75 -3.47 13.17
C GLY A 71 -30.70 -2.26 14.11
N THR A 72 -29.94 -2.42 15.19
CA THR A 72 -29.83 -1.40 16.23
C THR A 72 -28.49 -0.67 16.25
N ALA A 73 -27.51 -1.12 15.46
CA ALA A 73 -26.23 -0.46 15.24
C ALA A 73 -26.41 0.87 14.48
N LYS A 74 -25.66 1.90 14.87
CA LYS A 74 -25.82 3.26 14.35
C LYS A 74 -24.58 3.72 13.59
N SER A 75 -24.82 4.46 12.52
CA SER A 75 -23.79 5.26 11.83
C SER A 75 -23.14 6.25 12.81
N GLY A 76 -21.82 6.36 12.76
CA GLY A 76 -21.02 7.23 13.63
C GLY A 76 -20.84 6.75 15.06
N LEU A 77 -21.35 5.56 15.43
CA LEU A 77 -21.12 4.93 16.74
C LEU A 77 -20.57 3.53 16.62
N GLU A 78 -21.31 2.61 16.00
CA GLU A 78 -20.87 1.23 15.76
C GLU A 78 -20.39 1.04 14.33
N ILE A 79 -21.00 1.74 13.36
CA ILE A 79 -20.66 1.68 11.94
C ILE A 79 -19.89 2.96 11.59
N SER A 80 -18.64 2.85 11.12
CA SER A 80 -17.90 3.98 10.54
C SER A 80 -18.30 4.23 9.09
N GLY A 81 -18.49 3.17 8.33
CA GLY A 81 -18.78 3.24 6.90
C GLY A 81 -19.18 1.89 6.35
N LEU A 82 -19.68 1.90 5.11
CA LEU A 82 -19.95 0.69 4.34
C LEU A 82 -19.18 0.74 3.03
N SER A 83 -18.88 -0.44 2.50
CA SER A 83 -18.21 -0.60 1.20
C SER A 83 -19.02 -1.56 0.33
N LEU A 84 -19.13 -1.23 -0.96
CA LEU A 84 -19.74 -2.07 -1.99
C LEU A 84 -18.63 -2.67 -2.84
N TRP A 85 -18.69 -3.99 -3.02
CA TRP A 85 -17.67 -4.76 -3.71
C TRP A 85 -18.28 -5.57 -4.85
N GLN A 86 -17.48 -5.82 -5.88
CA GLN A 86 -17.74 -6.83 -6.89
C GLN A 86 -16.77 -8.00 -6.70
N ASP A 87 -17.30 -9.22 -6.86
CA ASP A 87 -16.53 -10.46 -6.72
C ASP A 87 -15.36 -10.51 -7.71
N GLY A 88 -14.15 -10.69 -7.18
CA GLY A 88 -12.91 -10.83 -7.95
C GLY A 88 -12.74 -12.19 -8.64
N GLY A 89 -13.67 -13.12 -8.45
CA GLY A 89 -13.65 -14.48 -9.02
C GLY A 89 -13.22 -15.57 -8.03
N ASN A 90 -12.97 -15.21 -6.78
CA ASN A 90 -12.60 -16.12 -5.71
C ASN A 90 -13.85 -16.70 -5.00
N VAL A 91 -13.66 -17.74 -4.19
CA VAL A 91 -14.79 -18.40 -3.51
C VAL A 91 -15.18 -17.61 -2.26
N GLY A 92 -16.16 -16.72 -2.38
CA GLY A 92 -16.73 -16.04 -1.21
C GLY A 92 -16.46 -14.55 -1.25
N PHE A 93 -16.34 -13.94 -0.07
CA PHE A 93 -15.97 -12.53 0.09
C PHE A 93 -14.65 -12.47 0.83
N ASP A 94 -13.67 -11.83 0.22
CA ASP A 94 -12.30 -11.71 0.70
C ASP A 94 -11.93 -10.25 1.03
N GLY A 95 -12.67 -9.28 0.48
CA GLY A 95 -12.61 -7.87 0.87
C GLY A 95 -11.36 -7.15 0.37
N PHE A 96 -10.80 -6.30 1.23
CA PHE A 96 -9.73 -5.36 0.93
C PHE A 96 -8.60 -5.96 0.08
N ALA A 97 -8.35 -5.30 -1.05
CA ALA A 97 -7.28 -5.58 -1.99
C ALA A 97 -7.31 -7.00 -2.62
N VAL A 98 -8.43 -7.73 -2.46
CA VAL A 98 -8.73 -8.99 -3.16
C VAL A 98 -9.97 -8.83 -4.04
N ASP A 99 -11.08 -8.37 -3.46
CA ASP A 99 -12.30 -8.02 -4.19
C ASP A 99 -12.24 -6.58 -4.71
N GLU A 100 -12.95 -6.30 -5.81
CA GLU A 100 -12.97 -4.96 -6.42
C GLU A 100 -13.88 -4.02 -5.62
N LEU A 101 -13.30 -2.99 -4.99
CA LEU A 101 -14.07 -1.93 -4.33
C LEU A 101 -14.72 -1.02 -5.37
N LEU A 102 -16.05 -1.02 -5.42
CA LEU A 102 -16.80 -0.18 -6.36
C LEU A 102 -17.12 1.20 -5.80
N ALA A 103 -17.57 1.28 -4.54
CA ALA A 103 -17.97 2.54 -3.92
C ALA A 103 -18.05 2.47 -2.39
N SER A 104 -17.91 3.62 -1.75
CA SER A 104 -18.16 3.80 -0.32
C SER A 104 -19.58 4.33 -0.09
N GLY A 105 -20.23 3.81 0.95
CA GLY A 105 -21.60 4.17 1.29
C GLY A 105 -21.69 5.48 2.06
N THR A 106 -22.61 6.36 1.67
CA THR A 106 -22.97 7.59 2.39
C THR A 106 -24.27 7.40 3.16
N TYR A 107 -24.26 7.71 4.45
CA TYR A 107 -25.45 7.62 5.30
C TYR A 107 -26.29 8.89 5.25
N ASP A 108 -27.56 8.75 4.89
CA ASP A 108 -28.57 9.79 4.94
C ASP A 108 -29.35 9.68 6.26
N GLN A 109 -29.26 10.73 7.09
CA GLN A 109 -29.90 10.76 8.41
C GLN A 109 -31.42 10.86 8.35
N ASP A 110 -31.98 11.46 7.29
CA ASP A 110 -33.41 11.72 7.17
C ASP A 110 -34.15 10.45 6.72
N SER A 111 -33.58 9.71 5.76
CA SER A 111 -34.16 8.46 5.25
C SER A 111 -33.68 7.20 5.99
N GLY A 112 -32.52 7.27 6.65
CA GLY A 112 -31.83 6.11 7.22
C GLY A 112 -31.23 5.19 6.14
N ASN A 113 -31.04 5.71 4.94
CA ASN A 113 -30.46 4.99 3.81
C ASN A 113 -28.94 5.07 3.85
N TRP A 114 -28.29 4.00 3.41
CA TRP A 114 -26.90 4.04 2.97
C TRP A 114 -26.90 3.95 1.45
N ALA A 115 -26.41 4.99 0.80
CA ALA A 115 -26.36 5.07 -0.65
C ALA A 115 -24.92 4.98 -1.14
N PHE A 116 -24.70 4.10 -2.11
CA PHE A 116 -23.50 4.03 -2.92
C PHE A 116 -23.82 4.76 -4.22
N THR A 117 -23.17 5.89 -4.46
CA THR A 117 -23.34 6.72 -5.65
C THR A 117 -22.07 6.72 -6.49
N ASP A 118 -22.15 7.24 -7.71
CA ASP A 118 -20.99 7.40 -8.61
C ASP A 118 -20.28 6.07 -8.95
N ILE A 119 -21.00 4.94 -8.88
CA ILE A 119 -20.46 3.58 -9.09
C ILE A 119 -19.96 3.42 -10.54
N SER A 120 -20.80 3.77 -11.53
CA SER A 120 -20.51 3.67 -12.97
C SER A 120 -19.99 2.30 -13.45
N GLN A 121 -20.44 1.20 -12.83
CA GLN A 121 -19.92 -0.15 -13.08
C GLN A 121 -20.72 -0.90 -14.14
N VAL A 122 -20.06 -1.50 -15.13
CA VAL A 122 -20.73 -2.35 -16.13
C VAL A 122 -21.03 -3.72 -15.55
N VAL A 123 -22.31 -4.02 -15.38
CA VAL A 123 -22.83 -5.35 -15.02
C VAL A 123 -23.07 -6.12 -16.31
N SER A 124 -22.33 -7.21 -16.51
CA SER A 124 -22.41 -8.00 -17.74
C SER A 124 -23.68 -8.83 -17.79
N SER A 125 -24.10 -9.29 -18.98
CA SER A 125 -25.20 -10.25 -19.10
C SER A 125 -24.86 -11.56 -18.37
N GLY A 126 -25.82 -12.13 -17.65
CA GLY A 126 -25.65 -13.27 -16.76
C GLY A 126 -25.50 -12.87 -15.29
N GLU A 127 -25.06 -13.82 -14.48
CA GLU A 127 -24.89 -13.66 -13.03
C GLU A 127 -23.63 -12.86 -12.70
N ASN A 128 -23.80 -11.80 -11.91
CA ASN A 128 -22.72 -10.97 -11.37
C ASN A 128 -22.91 -10.88 -9.85
N ARG A 129 -21.89 -11.18 -9.07
CA ARG A 129 -21.96 -11.25 -7.61
C ARG A 129 -21.36 -10.00 -6.97
N PHE A 130 -22.03 -9.53 -5.92
CA PHE A 130 -21.68 -8.31 -5.19
C PHE A 130 -21.76 -8.54 -3.69
N PHE A 131 -20.98 -7.74 -2.96
CA PHE A 131 -20.94 -7.77 -1.51
C PHE A 131 -21.11 -6.38 -0.91
N VAL A 132 -21.69 -6.32 0.27
CA VAL A 132 -21.65 -5.11 1.10
C VAL A 132 -20.99 -5.48 2.41
N SER A 133 -19.98 -4.71 2.81
CA SER A 133 -19.30 -4.88 4.09
C SER A 133 -19.44 -3.64 4.97
N ALA A 134 -19.22 -3.80 6.27
CA ALA A 134 -19.16 -2.72 7.24
C ALA A 134 -17.77 -2.56 7.84
N GLU A 135 -17.41 -1.31 8.08
CA GLU A 135 -16.34 -0.94 9.00
C GLU A 135 -16.93 -0.55 10.35
N THR A 136 -16.22 -0.89 11.44
CA THR A 136 -16.67 -0.61 12.81
C THR A 136 -15.77 0.37 13.54
N LEU A 137 -16.38 1.19 14.40
CA LEU A 137 -15.68 2.16 15.25
C LEU A 137 -15.31 1.56 16.61
N LYS A 138 -14.26 2.09 17.24
CA LYS A 138 -13.77 1.67 18.56
C LYS A 138 -14.79 1.72 19.71
N ASN A 139 -15.63 2.75 19.72
CA ASN A 139 -16.41 3.15 20.90
C ASN A 139 -17.90 2.78 20.81
N GLY A 140 -18.23 1.72 20.06
CA GLY A 140 -19.60 1.24 19.92
C GLY A 140 -20.18 0.60 21.18
N THR A 141 -21.51 0.47 21.22
CA THR A 141 -22.23 -0.25 22.30
C THR A 141 -22.32 -1.75 21.99
N VAL A 142 -21.86 -2.60 22.90
CA VAL A 142 -21.97 -4.07 22.75
C VAL A 142 -23.42 -4.54 22.52
N ASN A 143 -23.58 -5.61 21.75
CA ASN A 143 -24.86 -6.24 21.36
C ASN A 143 -25.77 -5.44 20.41
N ARG A 144 -25.30 -4.32 19.85
CA ARG A 144 -25.99 -3.64 18.75
C ARG A 144 -25.98 -4.51 17.50
N SER A 145 -27.13 -4.72 16.89
CA SER A 145 -27.30 -5.64 15.76
C SER A 145 -27.09 -4.94 14.42
N PHE A 146 -26.41 -5.63 13.51
CA PHE A 146 -26.29 -5.30 12.09
C PHE A 146 -27.27 -6.20 11.33
N VAL A 147 -28.33 -5.60 10.80
CA VAL A 147 -29.37 -6.32 10.05
C VAL A 147 -29.67 -5.54 8.78
N PHE A 148 -28.84 -5.78 7.77
CA PHE A 148 -28.91 -5.08 6.50
C PHE A 148 -29.79 -5.80 5.48
N TYR A 149 -30.34 -5.03 4.55
CA TYR A 149 -31.13 -5.54 3.43
C TYR A 149 -31.04 -4.58 2.24
N LEU A 150 -31.30 -5.12 1.04
CA LEU A 150 -31.55 -4.35 -0.17
C LEU A 150 -33.05 -4.00 -0.20
N PRO A 151 -33.43 -2.71 -0.13
CA PRO A 151 -34.82 -2.32 -0.21
C PRO A 151 -35.36 -2.49 -1.63
N GLY A 152 -36.66 -2.77 -1.75
CA GLY A 152 -37.35 -2.77 -3.03
C GLY A 152 -37.29 -1.41 -3.72
N PHE A 153 -37.19 -1.42 -5.05
CA PHE A 153 -37.02 -0.24 -5.89
C PHE A 153 -38.15 0.77 -5.66
N SER A 154 -37.76 2.03 -5.48
CA SER A 154 -38.66 3.15 -5.27
C SER A 154 -37.95 4.44 -5.65
N ASP A 155 -38.34 4.99 -6.79
CA ASP A 155 -37.98 6.32 -7.27
C ASP A 155 -39.16 7.27 -7.00
N GLN A 156 -38.97 8.27 -6.13
CA GLN A 156 -40.05 9.14 -5.68
C GLN A 156 -40.46 10.18 -6.72
N ASN A 157 -39.53 10.62 -7.57
CA ASN A 157 -39.77 11.68 -8.55
C ASN A 157 -39.98 11.10 -9.97
N ASN A 158 -39.68 9.80 -10.16
CA ASN A 158 -39.85 9.01 -11.36
C ASN A 158 -39.03 9.52 -12.55
N ASP A 159 -37.82 10.03 -12.30
CA ASP A 159 -36.88 10.49 -13.33
C ASP A 159 -35.83 9.43 -13.76
N GLY A 160 -35.79 8.29 -13.05
CA GLY A 160 -34.86 7.19 -13.34
C GLY A 160 -33.45 7.40 -12.81
N LEU A 161 -33.20 8.49 -12.10
CA LEU A 161 -31.93 8.80 -11.42
C LEU A 161 -32.09 8.59 -9.91
N TYR A 162 -30.97 8.45 -9.23
CA TYR A 162 -30.98 8.38 -7.77
C TYR A 162 -31.02 9.78 -7.15
N ASP A 163 -32.04 10.02 -6.31
CA ASP A 163 -32.11 11.15 -5.39
C ASP A 163 -32.11 10.72 -3.91
N SER A 164 -31.82 11.66 -3.01
CA SER A 164 -31.95 11.43 -1.57
C SER A 164 -33.37 10.99 -1.21
N GLY A 165 -33.46 9.84 -0.55
CA GLY A 165 -34.73 9.20 -0.15
C GLY A 165 -35.21 8.11 -1.10
N ASP A 166 -34.60 7.96 -2.28
CA ASP A 166 -34.86 6.85 -3.19
C ASP A 166 -34.28 5.53 -2.66
N ARG A 167 -34.76 4.42 -3.22
CA ARG A 167 -34.41 3.06 -2.77
C ARG A 167 -34.24 2.10 -3.94
N GLY A 168 -33.41 1.09 -3.74
CA GLY A 168 -33.12 0.04 -4.71
C GLY A 168 -31.80 0.30 -5.45
N MET A 169 -31.73 -0.24 -6.66
CA MET A 169 -30.60 -0.14 -7.58
C MET A 169 -31.00 0.68 -8.80
N PHE A 170 -30.15 1.63 -9.16
CA PHE A 170 -30.34 2.56 -10.28
C PHE A 170 -29.32 2.24 -11.36
N PHE A 171 -29.83 1.84 -12.52
CA PHE A 171 -29.01 1.55 -13.69
C PHE A 171 -29.09 2.71 -14.69
N GLU A 172 -28.22 2.69 -15.70
CA GLU A 172 -28.25 3.66 -16.81
C GLU A 172 -29.55 3.60 -17.61
N THR A 173 -30.14 2.41 -17.74
CA THR A 173 -31.52 2.26 -18.20
C THR A 173 -32.49 2.30 -17.02
N ASN A 174 -33.77 2.58 -17.27
CA ASN A 174 -34.85 2.58 -16.26
C ASN A 174 -35.21 1.17 -15.75
N LEU A 175 -34.20 0.36 -15.41
CA LEU A 175 -34.33 -0.96 -14.83
C LEU A 175 -34.59 -0.83 -13.32
N SER A 176 -35.73 -1.36 -12.87
CA SER A 176 -36.16 -1.26 -11.47
C SER A 176 -35.86 -2.55 -10.70
N LEU A 177 -34.79 -2.55 -9.90
CA LEU A 177 -34.37 -3.70 -9.07
C LEU A 177 -34.01 -3.28 -7.63
N PRO A 178 -34.15 -4.18 -6.65
CA PRO A 178 -34.99 -5.38 -6.67
C PRO A 178 -36.48 -5.03 -6.59
N SER A 179 -37.39 -5.95 -6.94
CA SER A 179 -38.85 -5.69 -6.93
C SER A 179 -39.47 -5.66 -5.52
N ALA A 180 -38.76 -6.13 -4.51
CA ALA A 180 -39.17 -6.15 -3.10
C ALA A 180 -37.93 -6.10 -2.20
N ASP A 181 -38.14 -5.88 -0.90
CA ASP A 181 -37.05 -5.94 0.08
C ASP A 181 -36.42 -7.35 0.11
N LEU A 182 -35.09 -7.42 -0.05
CA LEU A 182 -34.30 -8.64 0.00
C LEU A 182 -33.35 -8.58 1.19
N GLN A 183 -33.53 -9.49 2.14
CA GLN A 183 -32.72 -9.58 3.35
C GLN A 183 -31.95 -10.89 3.38
N ILE A 184 -30.72 -10.83 3.89
CA ILE A 184 -29.91 -12.02 4.18
C ILE A 184 -30.44 -12.78 5.40
N VAL A 185 -30.25 -14.09 5.43
CA VAL A 185 -30.55 -14.90 6.62
C VAL A 185 -29.45 -14.72 7.66
N GLY A 186 -29.79 -14.10 8.79
CA GLY A 186 -28.88 -13.96 9.94
C GLY A 186 -28.74 -12.52 10.40
N SER A 187 -27.86 -12.32 11.38
CA SER A 187 -27.48 -11.00 11.88
C SER A 187 -26.18 -11.10 12.67
N SER A 188 -25.37 -10.06 12.58
CA SER A 188 -24.16 -9.91 13.39
C SER A 188 -24.38 -8.89 14.51
N LYS A 189 -23.54 -8.92 15.54
CA LYS A 189 -23.63 -7.98 16.66
C LYS A 189 -22.29 -7.30 16.92
N TYR A 190 -22.34 -6.03 17.33
CA TYR A 190 -21.17 -5.31 17.77
C TYR A 190 -20.63 -5.90 19.07
N ASN A 191 -19.33 -6.11 19.14
CA ASN A 191 -18.63 -6.55 20.34
C ASN A 191 -17.27 -5.86 20.49
N THR A 192 -16.65 -6.01 21.65
CA THR A 192 -15.33 -5.47 21.95
C THR A 192 -14.47 -6.53 22.60
N VAL A 193 -13.17 -6.53 22.31
CA VAL A 193 -12.18 -7.33 23.01
C VAL A 193 -11.13 -6.40 23.63
N ALA A 194 -10.40 -6.87 24.63
CA ALA A 194 -9.26 -6.16 25.18
C ALA A 194 -8.01 -6.42 24.33
N GLY A 195 -7.29 -5.37 23.98
CA GLY A 195 -6.13 -5.44 23.09
C GLY A 195 -6.54 -5.60 21.63
N ASP A 196 -5.53 -5.84 20.79
CA ASP A 196 -5.71 -6.14 19.37
C ASP A 196 -5.25 -7.57 19.09
N PRO A 197 -6.18 -8.52 18.88
CA PRO A 197 -5.88 -9.89 18.45
C PRO A 197 -5.97 -10.11 16.93
N TRP A 198 -6.26 -9.09 16.13
CA TRP A 198 -6.42 -9.27 14.69
C TRP A 198 -5.12 -8.99 13.97
N ALA A 199 -4.82 -9.82 12.99
CA ALA A 199 -3.71 -9.53 12.09
C ALA A 199 -4.14 -8.46 11.08
N PRO A 200 -3.18 -7.72 10.49
CA PRO A 200 -3.44 -6.93 9.31
C PRO A 200 -3.96 -7.77 8.16
N VAL A 201 -4.51 -7.15 7.13
CA VAL A 201 -4.74 -7.77 5.82
C VAL A 201 -3.79 -7.10 4.83
N ALA A 202 -3.17 -7.88 3.95
CA ALA A 202 -2.29 -7.35 2.92
C ALA A 202 -2.52 -8.08 1.59
N ALA A 203 -2.31 -7.39 0.47
CA ALA A 203 -2.42 -7.99 -0.84
C ALA A 203 -1.44 -7.37 -1.85
N ILE A 204 -1.17 -8.14 -2.90
CA ILE A 204 -0.43 -7.71 -4.08
C ILE A 204 -1.44 -7.10 -5.05
N THR A 205 -1.16 -5.90 -5.58
CA THR A 205 -2.14 -5.13 -6.37
C THR A 205 -1.85 -5.05 -7.86
N ASN A 206 -0.67 -5.48 -8.30
CA ASN A 206 -0.27 -5.43 -9.72
C ASN A 206 0.20 -6.76 -10.30
N LEU A 207 -0.11 -7.87 -9.60
CA LEU A 207 0.05 -9.23 -10.09
C LEU A 207 -1.23 -10.02 -9.83
N VAL A 208 -1.54 -10.94 -10.73
CA VAL A 208 -2.66 -11.88 -10.58
C VAL A 208 -2.19 -13.33 -10.74
N ASP A 209 -2.94 -14.27 -10.17
CA ASP A 209 -2.61 -15.70 -10.29
C ASP A 209 -2.58 -16.17 -11.75
N GLY A 210 -1.51 -16.89 -12.10
CA GLY A 210 -1.22 -17.38 -13.45
C GLY A 210 -0.65 -16.34 -14.41
N GLN A 211 -0.42 -15.09 -14.00
CA GLN A 211 0.11 -14.04 -14.88
C GLN A 211 1.45 -14.46 -15.49
N THR A 212 1.66 -14.13 -16.77
CA THR A 212 2.95 -14.31 -17.45
C THR A 212 3.65 -12.97 -17.63
N LEU A 213 4.93 -12.91 -17.28
CA LEU A 213 5.82 -11.77 -17.44
C LEU A 213 6.90 -12.09 -18.49
N ASP A 214 7.16 -11.16 -19.40
CA ASP A 214 8.20 -11.23 -20.44
C ASP A 214 9.31 -10.19 -20.18
N VAL A 215 9.55 -9.88 -18.90
CA VAL A 215 10.46 -8.84 -18.44
C VAL A 215 11.49 -9.43 -17.47
N GLU A 216 12.71 -8.90 -17.51
CA GLU A 216 13.82 -9.32 -16.65
C GLU A 216 13.76 -8.69 -15.24
N THR A 217 12.97 -7.62 -15.10
CA THR A 217 12.68 -6.97 -13.82
C THR A 217 11.21 -6.56 -13.75
N PHE A 218 10.65 -6.60 -12.55
CA PHE A 218 9.28 -6.21 -12.27
C PHE A 218 9.18 -5.55 -10.90
N THR A 219 8.53 -4.40 -10.79
CA THR A 219 8.23 -3.82 -9.47
C THR A 219 6.88 -4.33 -9.01
N ILE A 220 6.85 -5.17 -7.99
CA ILE A 220 5.63 -5.60 -7.32
C ILE A 220 5.13 -4.44 -6.45
N THR A 221 3.83 -4.17 -6.49
CA THR A 221 3.16 -3.22 -5.61
C THR A 221 2.11 -3.92 -4.79
N GLY A 222 1.83 -3.39 -3.61
CA GLY A 222 0.73 -3.89 -2.81
C GLY A 222 0.31 -2.95 -1.71
N GLU A 223 -0.68 -3.40 -0.95
CA GLU A 223 -1.31 -2.64 0.12
C GLU A 223 -1.39 -3.48 1.38
N ALA A 224 -1.47 -2.81 2.54
CA ALA A 224 -1.73 -3.45 3.82
C ALA A 224 -2.63 -2.55 4.68
N LYS A 225 -3.53 -3.15 5.45
CA LYS A 225 -4.42 -2.43 6.36
C LYS A 225 -4.66 -3.24 7.62
N ASP A 226 -4.49 -2.60 8.75
CA ASP A 226 -4.64 -3.24 10.06
C ASP A 226 -6.11 -3.33 10.52
N GLN A 227 -6.46 -4.43 11.18
CA GLN A 227 -7.71 -4.60 11.90
C GLN A 227 -7.46 -4.63 13.41
N GLY A 228 -8.37 -4.06 14.19
CA GLY A 228 -8.31 -4.04 15.65
C GLY A 228 -7.73 -2.75 16.25
N GLY A 229 -7.13 -1.90 15.41
CA GLY A 229 -6.75 -0.54 15.74
C GLY A 229 -5.27 -0.37 16.13
N SER A 230 -4.44 -1.31 15.68
CA SER A 230 -3.00 -1.19 15.54
C SER A 230 -2.64 -0.60 14.15
N PHE A 231 -1.45 -0.88 13.67
CA PHE A 231 -0.99 -0.58 12.31
C PHE A 231 -0.08 -1.71 11.82
N SER A 232 0.02 -1.88 10.49
CA SER A 232 0.99 -2.80 9.89
C SER A 232 2.42 -2.33 10.19
N ALA A 233 3.14 -3.12 11.00
CA ALA A 233 4.48 -2.79 11.48
C ALA A 233 5.56 -3.33 10.56
N ASP A 234 5.40 -4.58 10.11
CA ASP A 234 6.35 -5.27 9.23
C ASP A 234 5.59 -5.94 8.08
N THR A 235 5.95 -5.62 6.84
CA THR A 235 5.36 -6.23 5.65
C THR A 235 6.47 -6.82 4.78
N GLN A 236 6.27 -8.07 4.36
CA GLN A 236 7.25 -8.85 3.64
C GLN A 236 6.62 -9.48 2.41
N ILE A 237 7.30 -9.41 1.27
CA ILE A 237 6.96 -10.20 0.10
C ILE A 237 7.74 -11.51 0.18
N CYS A 238 7.08 -12.62 -0.12
CA CYS A 238 7.68 -13.94 -0.15
C CYS A 238 7.60 -14.50 -1.57
N ILE A 239 8.76 -14.91 -2.11
CA ILE A 239 8.89 -15.53 -3.43
C ILE A 239 9.61 -16.86 -3.22
N ASP A 240 8.97 -17.98 -3.60
CA ASP A 240 9.47 -19.35 -3.38
C ASP A 240 9.94 -19.61 -1.94
N ALA A 241 9.12 -19.16 -0.97
CA ALA A 241 9.36 -19.21 0.47
C ALA A 241 10.49 -18.32 1.03
N VAL A 242 11.20 -17.57 0.18
CA VAL A 242 12.14 -16.53 0.63
C VAL A 242 11.38 -15.23 0.84
N CYS A 243 11.34 -14.75 2.08
CA CYS A 243 10.63 -13.53 2.45
C CYS A 243 11.58 -12.37 2.64
N GLU A 244 11.29 -11.23 2.01
CA GLU A 244 12.08 -10.00 2.11
C GLU A 244 11.18 -8.81 2.48
N ALA A 245 11.74 -7.86 3.21
CA ALA A 245 11.03 -6.64 3.58
C ALA A 245 10.72 -5.79 2.34
N VAL A 246 9.50 -5.26 2.29
CA VAL A 246 9.07 -4.36 1.21
C VAL A 246 9.56 -2.93 1.47
N THR A 247 9.58 -2.11 0.41
CA THR A 247 9.78 -0.67 0.53
C THR A 247 8.45 -0.01 0.88
N ASN A 248 8.36 0.60 2.07
CA ASN A 248 7.17 1.33 2.46
C ASN A 248 7.01 2.61 1.62
N THR A 249 5.85 2.77 0.98
CA THR A 249 5.48 3.99 0.23
C THR A 249 4.33 4.75 0.90
N GLY A 250 3.68 4.14 1.89
CA GLY A 250 2.55 4.69 2.64
C GLY A 250 2.86 4.91 4.13
N SER A 251 1.83 5.25 4.90
CA SER A 251 1.97 5.31 6.35
C SER A 251 1.87 3.89 6.91
N TYR A 252 2.83 3.46 7.73
CA TYR A 252 2.82 2.13 8.34
C TYR A 252 2.59 0.99 7.33
N ASN A 253 3.35 0.98 6.23
CA ASN A 253 3.23 0.01 5.13
C ASN A 253 1.84 -0.06 4.49
N SER A 254 1.01 0.99 4.61
CA SER A 254 -0.33 0.99 4.02
C SER A 254 -0.31 0.74 2.51
N THR A 255 0.75 1.22 1.87
CA THR A 255 1.14 0.88 0.50
C THR A 255 2.62 0.55 0.49
N TRP A 256 3.03 -0.33 -0.40
CA TRP A 256 4.41 -0.79 -0.47
C TRP A 256 4.80 -1.23 -1.88
N THR A 257 6.10 -1.29 -2.11
CA THR A 257 6.68 -1.77 -3.37
C THR A 257 7.86 -2.71 -3.11
N TYR A 258 8.12 -3.61 -4.05
CA TYR A 258 9.29 -4.47 -4.06
C TYR A 258 9.84 -4.60 -5.47
N ASP A 259 11.10 -4.22 -5.65
CA ASP A 259 11.78 -4.33 -6.95
C ASP A 259 12.29 -5.76 -7.12
N TRP A 260 11.54 -6.56 -7.88
CA TRP A 260 11.88 -7.94 -8.20
C TRP A 260 12.76 -7.97 -9.45
N GLY A 261 14.06 -8.17 -9.25
CA GLY A 261 15.05 -8.25 -10.33
C GLY A 261 15.62 -9.65 -10.51
N GLY A 262 16.27 -9.88 -11.65
CA GLY A 262 16.92 -11.16 -11.95
C GLY A 262 15.91 -12.27 -12.23
N LEU A 263 14.79 -11.93 -12.87
CA LEU A 263 13.77 -12.90 -13.25
C LEU A 263 14.35 -13.86 -14.30
N GLU A 264 14.17 -15.16 -14.09
CA GLU A 264 14.52 -16.22 -15.04
C GLU A 264 13.25 -16.88 -15.55
N THR A 265 13.32 -17.54 -16.72
CA THR A 265 12.17 -18.29 -17.23
C THR A 265 11.79 -19.40 -16.26
N GLY A 266 10.55 -19.38 -15.76
CA GLY A 266 10.12 -20.27 -14.69
C GLY A 266 8.76 -19.87 -14.11
N ALA A 267 8.28 -20.67 -13.17
CA ALA A 267 7.09 -20.37 -12.38
C ALA A 267 7.51 -20.09 -10.94
N TYR A 268 6.99 -19.00 -10.37
CA TYR A 268 7.32 -18.51 -9.04
C TYR A 268 6.06 -18.47 -8.18
N GLU A 269 6.17 -18.91 -6.93
CA GLU A 269 5.12 -18.79 -5.93
C GLU A 269 5.30 -17.48 -5.15
N VAL A 270 4.35 -16.56 -5.27
CA VAL A 270 4.43 -15.22 -4.69
C VAL A 270 3.29 -15.01 -3.69
N TYR A 271 3.61 -14.50 -2.50
CA TYR A 271 2.60 -14.15 -1.47
C TYR A 271 3.15 -13.10 -0.51
N VAL A 272 2.27 -12.40 0.21
CA VAL A 272 2.65 -11.35 1.16
C VAL A 272 2.35 -11.75 2.59
N LYS A 273 3.23 -11.35 3.52
CA LYS A 273 3.00 -11.40 4.96
C LYS A 273 2.96 -9.99 5.52
N SER A 274 2.08 -9.77 6.49
CA SER A 274 2.01 -8.50 7.21
C SER A 274 1.80 -8.77 8.69
N THR A 275 2.60 -8.11 9.53
CA THR A 275 2.58 -8.25 10.98
C THR A 275 2.35 -6.89 11.62
N ASP A 276 1.42 -6.81 12.57
CA ASP A 276 1.15 -5.57 13.32
C ASP A 276 2.15 -5.35 14.47
N PHE A 277 1.98 -4.26 15.22
CA PHE A 277 2.79 -3.97 16.41
C PHE A 277 2.52 -4.88 17.63
N ASN A 278 1.55 -5.79 17.52
CA ASN A 278 1.17 -6.75 18.56
C ASN A 278 1.58 -8.18 18.20
N ASP A 279 2.39 -8.36 17.15
CA ASP A 279 2.86 -9.65 16.63
C ASP A 279 1.74 -10.54 16.06
N ASN A 280 0.62 -9.97 15.64
CA ASN A 280 -0.40 -10.66 14.87
C ASN A 280 0.02 -10.66 13.39
N THR A 281 0.21 -11.85 12.81
CA THR A 281 0.69 -12.01 11.43
C THR A 281 -0.39 -12.57 10.52
N PHE A 282 -0.55 -11.93 9.37
CA PHE A 282 -1.34 -12.40 8.23
C PHE A 282 -0.43 -12.93 7.13
N THR A 283 -0.95 -13.86 6.35
CA THR A 283 -0.32 -14.41 5.15
C THR A 283 -1.40 -14.51 4.08
N SER A 284 -1.17 -13.88 2.93
CA SER A 284 -2.10 -13.96 1.79
C SER A 284 -2.11 -15.36 1.19
N ASP A 285 -3.10 -15.62 0.35
CA ASP A 285 -3.02 -16.73 -0.59
C ASP A 285 -1.79 -16.57 -1.51
N THR A 286 -1.30 -17.71 -2.00
CA THR A 286 -0.18 -17.78 -2.93
C THR A 286 -0.69 -17.67 -4.36
N ILE A 287 -0.10 -16.75 -5.11
CA ILE A 287 -0.29 -16.63 -6.55
C ILE A 287 0.91 -17.22 -7.30
N THR A 288 0.65 -17.82 -8.45
CA THR A 288 1.68 -18.31 -9.36
C THR A 288 1.97 -17.26 -10.42
N VAL A 289 3.22 -16.82 -10.53
CA VAL A 289 3.66 -15.93 -11.61
C VAL A 289 4.61 -16.68 -12.52
N ASN A 290 4.29 -16.73 -13.81
CA ASN A 290 5.14 -17.32 -14.83
C ASN A 290 6.01 -16.24 -15.46
N VAL A 291 7.28 -16.54 -15.69
CA VAL A 291 8.20 -15.71 -16.46
C VAL A 291 8.55 -16.48 -17.74
N ASP A 292 8.34 -15.85 -18.89
CA ASP A 292 8.65 -16.40 -20.20
C ASP A 292 9.53 -15.38 -20.94
N LEU A 293 10.84 -15.49 -20.75
CA LEU A 293 11.80 -14.65 -21.45
C LEU A 293 12.07 -15.28 -22.82
N GLU A 294 11.63 -14.59 -23.87
CA GLU A 294 11.88 -15.05 -25.23
C GLU A 294 13.39 -15.05 -25.50
N VAL A 295 14.00 -16.24 -25.51
CA VAL A 295 15.41 -16.39 -25.85
C VAL A 295 15.56 -16.06 -27.33
N ALA A 296 16.16 -14.90 -27.63
CA ALA A 296 16.56 -14.58 -29.00
C ALA A 296 17.46 -15.70 -29.52
N VAL A 297 16.95 -16.49 -30.46
CA VAL A 297 17.72 -17.55 -31.12
C VAL A 297 18.79 -16.88 -31.97
N VAL A 298 19.97 -16.70 -31.39
CA VAL A 298 21.18 -16.37 -32.15
C VAL A 298 21.70 -17.69 -32.72
N GLU A 299 21.80 -17.80 -34.04
CA GLU A 299 22.42 -18.97 -34.68
C GLU A 299 23.83 -19.21 -34.09
N PRO A 300 24.18 -20.44 -33.70
CA PRO A 300 25.45 -20.71 -33.07
C PRO A 300 26.58 -20.61 -34.11
N GLU A 301 27.49 -19.63 -33.95
CA GLU A 301 28.84 -19.79 -34.48
C GLU A 301 29.55 -20.89 -33.68
N GLU A 302 30.15 -21.86 -34.37
CA GLU A 302 30.93 -22.92 -33.74
C GLU A 302 32.09 -22.32 -32.94
N VAL A 303 32.06 -22.47 -31.62
CA VAL A 303 33.22 -22.18 -30.75
C VAL A 303 33.74 -23.49 -30.19
N THR A 304 34.96 -23.85 -30.59
CA THR A 304 35.75 -24.90 -29.97
C THR A 304 35.96 -24.58 -28.47
N PRO A 305 35.77 -25.51 -27.53
CA PRO A 305 35.93 -25.21 -26.11
C PRO A 305 37.36 -24.76 -25.81
N SER A 306 37.50 -23.54 -25.32
CA SER A 306 38.71 -23.03 -24.70
C SER A 306 38.71 -23.45 -23.24
N GLU A 307 39.79 -24.06 -22.75
CA GLU A 307 40.01 -24.47 -21.35
C GLU A 307 40.23 -23.26 -20.41
N ALA A 308 39.58 -22.13 -20.67
CA ALA A 308 39.78 -20.92 -19.89
C ALA A 308 38.94 -20.97 -18.62
N VAL A 309 39.62 -20.97 -17.48
CA VAL A 309 39.07 -20.92 -16.13
C VAL A 309 39.14 -19.47 -15.62
N PHE A 310 38.25 -19.10 -14.70
CA PHE A 310 38.19 -17.81 -14.04
C PHE A 310 39.58 -17.29 -13.59
N SER A 311 39.79 -15.97 -13.66
CA SER A 311 41.01 -15.32 -13.17
C SER A 311 40.70 -14.10 -12.29
N MET A 312 41.07 -14.20 -11.02
CA MET A 312 41.01 -13.07 -10.09
C MET A 312 41.94 -11.93 -10.53
N GLU A 313 43.12 -12.23 -11.09
CA GLU A 313 44.10 -11.21 -11.51
C GLU A 313 43.62 -10.38 -12.70
N ASN A 314 42.79 -10.95 -13.57
CA ASN A 314 42.24 -10.27 -14.74
C ASN A 314 40.87 -9.62 -14.46
N SER A 315 40.27 -9.92 -13.31
CA SER A 315 38.99 -9.38 -12.88
C SER A 315 39.17 -8.07 -12.10
N THR A 316 38.15 -7.21 -12.11
CA THR A 316 38.24 -5.90 -11.45
C THR A 316 36.97 -5.55 -10.67
N VAL A 317 37.13 -4.73 -9.62
CA VAL A 317 36.03 -4.15 -8.85
C VAL A 317 36.35 -2.69 -8.58
N ILE A 318 35.57 -1.80 -9.16
CA ILE A 318 35.73 -0.35 -9.07
C ILE A 318 34.56 0.20 -8.27
N GLN A 319 34.85 1.03 -7.27
CA GLN A 319 33.83 1.76 -6.52
C GLN A 319 33.77 3.21 -6.97
N ASP A 320 32.58 3.81 -6.98
CA ASP A 320 32.38 5.21 -7.38
C ASP A 320 32.80 6.21 -6.29
N LYS A 321 32.68 5.84 -5.01
CA LYS A 321 33.12 6.63 -3.85
C LYS A 321 33.50 5.75 -2.65
N ASP A 322 34.21 6.35 -1.69
CA ASP A 322 34.80 5.63 -0.56
C ASP A 322 33.84 5.43 0.65
N PHE A 323 32.80 6.25 0.75
CA PHE A 323 31.78 6.16 1.79
C PHE A 323 30.41 6.65 1.28
N ALA A 324 29.33 6.16 1.90
CA ALA A 324 27.97 6.65 1.73
C ALA A 324 27.37 7.07 3.08
N VAL A 325 26.45 8.03 3.07
CA VAL A 325 25.73 8.44 4.28
C VAL A 325 24.73 7.35 4.68
N ALA A 326 24.70 6.96 5.95
CA ALA A 326 23.81 5.92 6.47
C ALA A 326 22.33 6.38 6.61
N ASN A 327 21.76 6.98 5.58
CA ASN A 327 20.39 7.52 5.57
C ASN A 327 19.38 6.65 4.81
N GLY A 328 19.79 5.45 4.36
CA GLY A 328 18.95 4.56 3.55
C GLY A 328 18.71 5.02 2.10
N VAL A 329 19.26 6.16 1.69
CA VAL A 329 19.07 6.75 0.35
C VAL A 329 20.40 6.79 -0.41
N ASP A 330 21.46 7.29 0.24
CA ASP A 330 22.79 7.38 -0.33
C ASP A 330 23.41 5.98 -0.46
N TYR A 331 24.06 5.71 -1.59
CA TYR A 331 24.63 4.40 -1.90
C TYR A 331 26.02 4.51 -2.51
N ILE A 332 26.85 3.48 -2.35
CA ILE A 332 28.10 3.26 -3.09
C ILE A 332 27.82 2.31 -4.25
N LYS A 333 28.24 2.68 -5.46
CA LYS A 333 28.16 1.82 -6.65
C LYS A 333 29.47 1.06 -6.82
N PHE A 334 29.38 -0.26 -7.04
CA PHE A 334 30.48 -1.13 -7.39
C PHE A 334 30.29 -1.67 -8.81
N ASP A 335 31.18 -1.34 -9.72
CA ASP A 335 31.28 -1.93 -11.05
C ASP A 335 32.28 -3.09 -11.00
N VAL A 336 31.80 -4.30 -11.30
CA VAL A 336 32.56 -5.55 -11.25
C VAL A 336 32.72 -6.09 -12.66
N THR A 337 33.94 -6.49 -13.03
CA THR A 337 34.24 -7.18 -14.30
C THR A 337 34.91 -8.51 -14.00
N VAL A 338 34.37 -9.58 -14.56
CA VAL A 338 34.86 -10.95 -14.39
C VAL A 338 35.51 -11.41 -15.69
N ASN A 339 36.80 -11.73 -15.63
CA ASN A 339 37.56 -12.23 -16.78
C ASN A 339 38.22 -13.58 -16.48
N ASP A 340 38.46 -14.36 -17.52
CA ASP A 340 39.17 -15.63 -17.45
C ASP A 340 40.70 -15.45 -17.46
N SER A 341 41.45 -16.56 -17.39
CA SER A 341 42.91 -16.56 -17.43
C SER A 341 43.54 -15.98 -18.71
N ASN A 342 42.77 -15.87 -19.80
CA ASN A 342 43.20 -15.28 -21.08
C ASN A 342 42.80 -13.81 -21.23
N ASN A 343 42.18 -13.22 -20.21
CA ASN A 343 41.68 -11.85 -20.21
C ASN A 343 40.45 -11.65 -21.12
N GLU A 344 39.68 -12.72 -21.35
CA GLU A 344 38.38 -12.67 -22.02
C GLU A 344 37.24 -12.61 -20.98
N PRO A 345 36.12 -11.94 -21.28
CA PRO A 345 35.00 -11.83 -20.35
C PRO A 345 34.33 -13.17 -20.02
N VAL A 346 34.08 -13.39 -18.73
CA VAL A 346 33.26 -14.51 -18.26
C VAL A 346 31.81 -14.06 -18.19
N LYS A 347 31.07 -14.35 -19.25
CA LYS A 347 29.64 -14.05 -19.40
C LYS A 347 28.76 -15.10 -18.73
N ASN A 348 27.54 -14.71 -18.38
CA ASN A 348 26.50 -15.59 -17.84
C ASN A 348 26.93 -16.34 -16.57
N THR A 349 27.77 -15.72 -15.74
CA THR A 349 28.18 -16.27 -14.44
C THR A 349 27.57 -15.45 -13.32
N ILE A 350 27.00 -16.13 -12.31
CA ILE A 350 26.47 -15.44 -11.13
C ILE A 350 27.65 -14.93 -10.29
N VAL A 351 27.59 -13.65 -9.95
CA VAL A 351 28.48 -13.00 -9.00
C VAL A 351 27.66 -12.72 -7.74
N TYR A 352 28.25 -12.97 -6.57
CA TYR A 352 27.67 -12.71 -5.25
C TYR A 352 28.44 -11.59 -4.57
N PHE A 353 27.71 -10.64 -3.99
CA PHE A 353 28.24 -9.65 -3.06
C PHE A 353 27.88 -10.10 -1.65
N ASN A 354 28.88 -10.49 -0.85
CA ASN A 354 28.69 -11.17 0.42
C ASN A 354 29.10 -10.29 1.60
N GLU A 355 28.31 -10.25 2.67
CA GLU A 355 28.73 -9.75 3.99
C GLU A 355 29.51 -10.83 4.73
N ILE A 356 30.57 -10.44 5.41
CA ILE A 356 31.38 -11.35 6.23
C ILE A 356 31.07 -11.09 7.69
N ARG A 357 30.43 -12.06 8.34
CA ARG A 357 30.12 -12.00 9.78
C ARG A 357 31.12 -12.86 10.55
N GLU A 358 31.57 -12.36 11.70
CA GLU A 358 32.58 -13.05 12.52
C GLU A 358 32.13 -14.45 12.96
N ASP A 359 30.82 -14.64 13.21
CA ASP A 359 30.26 -15.89 13.75
C ASP A 359 29.57 -16.79 12.69
N ASP A 360 29.08 -16.23 11.58
CA ASP A 360 28.22 -16.94 10.61
C ASP A 360 28.88 -17.19 9.25
N GLY A 361 30.08 -16.65 9.00
CA GLY A 361 30.73 -16.73 7.68
C GLY A 361 30.12 -15.78 6.65
N PRO A 362 30.36 -15.99 5.34
CA PRO A 362 29.83 -15.13 4.29
C PRO A 362 28.31 -15.32 4.11
N VAL A 363 27.56 -14.22 4.14
CA VAL A 363 26.12 -14.16 3.88
C VAL A 363 25.90 -13.35 2.60
N ILE A 364 25.16 -13.92 1.64
CA ILE A 364 24.87 -13.24 0.37
C ILE A 364 24.00 -12.00 0.66
N LEU A 365 24.48 -10.81 0.29
CA LEU A 365 23.70 -9.57 0.34
C LEU A 365 22.95 -9.33 -0.96
N LYS A 366 23.61 -9.59 -2.11
CA LYS A 366 23.08 -9.43 -3.46
C LYS A 366 23.75 -10.41 -4.41
N SER A 367 23.07 -10.75 -5.50
CA SER A 367 23.65 -11.48 -6.63
C SER A 367 23.23 -10.84 -7.97
N LYS A 368 24.07 -10.98 -8.99
CA LYS A 368 23.77 -10.61 -10.39
C LYS A 368 24.55 -11.52 -11.34
N VAL A 369 24.01 -11.73 -12.53
CA VAL A 369 24.66 -12.47 -13.62
C VAL A 369 25.46 -11.51 -14.50
N THR A 370 26.69 -11.88 -14.87
CA THR A 370 27.52 -11.09 -15.79
C THR A 370 26.94 -11.01 -17.19
N ASP A 371 26.98 -9.82 -17.79
CA ASP A 371 26.55 -9.60 -19.17
C ASP A 371 27.56 -10.14 -20.21
N ALA A 372 27.35 -9.82 -21.49
CA ALA A 372 28.22 -10.22 -22.58
C ALA A 372 29.67 -9.70 -22.46
N ASP A 373 29.87 -8.61 -21.72
CA ASP A 373 31.17 -7.99 -21.43
C ASP A 373 31.73 -8.44 -20.08
N GLY A 374 31.11 -9.44 -19.43
CA GLY A 374 31.55 -9.98 -18.14
C GLY A 374 31.29 -9.04 -16.97
N MET A 375 30.38 -8.07 -17.11
CA MET A 375 30.17 -7.00 -16.14
C MET A 375 28.89 -7.16 -15.31
N VAL A 376 28.95 -6.72 -14.04
CA VAL A 376 27.79 -6.49 -13.16
C VAL A 376 28.01 -5.24 -12.32
N ASP A 377 26.94 -4.57 -11.91
CA ASP A 377 27.01 -3.45 -10.97
C ASP A 377 26.20 -3.68 -9.68
N TYR A 378 26.70 -3.25 -8.53
CA TYR A 378 25.98 -3.30 -7.25
C TYR A 378 25.82 -1.90 -6.67
N LYS A 379 24.65 -1.61 -6.10
CA LYS A 379 24.41 -0.39 -5.30
C LYS A 379 24.20 -0.77 -3.84
N MET A 380 25.10 -0.35 -2.96
CA MET A 380 25.10 -0.70 -1.53
C MET A 380 24.74 0.52 -0.69
N ARG A 381 23.74 0.39 0.20
CA ARG A 381 23.23 1.44 1.09
C ARG A 381 23.01 0.90 2.49
N SER A 382 23.00 1.77 3.50
CA SER A 382 22.74 1.42 4.89
C SER A 382 21.93 2.51 5.60
N THR A 383 21.16 2.13 6.63
CA THR A 383 20.55 3.04 7.61
C THR A 383 21.36 3.10 8.92
N LYS A 384 22.41 2.27 9.03
CA LYS A 384 23.29 2.17 10.18
C LYS A 384 24.69 2.59 9.78
N ALA A 385 25.24 3.58 10.48
CA ALA A 385 26.61 4.00 10.31
C ALA A 385 27.59 2.93 10.82
N GLY A 386 28.76 2.88 10.20
CA GLY A 386 29.83 1.95 10.51
C GLY A 386 30.37 1.23 9.29
N ASP A 387 31.35 0.38 9.58
CA ASP A 387 32.09 -0.38 8.59
C ASP A 387 31.43 -1.74 8.40
N GLN A 388 31.23 -2.14 7.15
CA GLN A 388 30.73 -3.46 6.77
C GLN A 388 31.81 -4.24 6.02
N LEU A 389 32.21 -5.39 6.55
CA LEU A 389 33.19 -6.27 5.91
C LEU A 389 32.48 -7.14 4.87
N VAL A 390 32.99 -7.15 3.63
CA VAL A 390 32.34 -7.81 2.49
C VAL A 390 33.35 -8.53 1.60
N SER A 391 32.88 -9.42 0.72
CA SER A 391 33.68 -10.05 -0.36
C SER A 391 32.82 -10.24 -1.61
N ILE A 392 33.47 -10.48 -2.76
CA ILE A 392 32.76 -10.78 -4.02
C ILE A 392 33.26 -12.11 -4.58
N THR A 393 32.33 -13.03 -4.85
CA THR A 393 32.62 -14.39 -5.34
C THR A 393 31.76 -14.74 -6.55
N THR A 394 32.10 -15.79 -7.30
CA THR A 394 31.24 -16.37 -8.36
C THR A 394 30.43 -17.56 -7.82
N GLU A 395 29.50 -18.11 -8.62
CA GLU A 395 28.79 -19.37 -8.33
C GLU A 395 29.66 -20.58 -8.15
N ASP A 396 30.78 -20.64 -8.87
CA ASP A 396 31.75 -21.73 -8.74
C ASP A 396 32.61 -21.60 -7.47
N GLY A 397 32.39 -20.56 -6.67
CA GLY A 397 33.11 -20.28 -5.44
C GLY A 397 34.43 -19.55 -5.67
N ASP A 398 34.71 -19.10 -6.89
CA ASP A 398 35.90 -18.31 -7.17
C ASP A 398 35.79 -16.92 -6.55
N THR A 399 36.91 -16.39 -6.06
CA THR A 399 36.95 -15.08 -5.41
C THR A 399 37.31 -13.99 -6.43
N VAL A 400 36.35 -13.12 -6.76
CA VAL A 400 36.55 -11.94 -7.62
C VAL A 400 37.24 -10.82 -6.85
N LYS A 401 36.85 -10.63 -5.60
CA LYS A 401 37.52 -9.73 -4.67
C LYS A 401 37.47 -10.31 -3.27
N GLU A 402 38.65 -10.39 -2.66
CA GLU A 402 38.83 -10.78 -1.26
C GLU A 402 38.11 -9.81 -0.31
N GLN A 403 38.29 -10.00 1.00
CA GLN A 403 37.61 -9.20 2.01
C GLN A 403 38.00 -7.72 1.90
N PHE A 404 36.99 -6.83 1.84
CA PHE A 404 37.16 -5.38 1.87
C PHE A 404 36.05 -4.71 2.70
N THR A 405 36.26 -3.46 3.08
CA THR A 405 35.31 -2.71 3.91
C THR A 405 34.49 -1.73 3.07
N VAL A 406 33.17 -1.75 3.26
CA VAL A 406 32.25 -0.71 2.80
C VAL A 406 31.98 0.22 3.98
N ASN A 407 32.26 1.52 3.84
CA ASN A 407 32.16 2.49 4.93
C ASN A 407 30.86 3.28 4.83
N TYR A 408 30.01 3.24 5.87
CA TYR A 408 28.84 4.09 5.96
C TYR A 408 29.06 5.16 7.03
N SER A 409 29.08 6.43 6.62
CA SER A 409 29.27 7.53 7.55
C SER A 409 28.00 7.80 8.35
N GLU A 410 28.17 8.29 9.58
CA GLU A 410 27.09 8.87 10.38
C GLU A 410 26.31 9.91 9.56
N VAL A 411 25.01 9.99 9.85
CA VAL A 411 24.13 10.99 9.25
C VAL A 411 24.49 12.35 9.88
N THR A 412 25.50 13.03 9.32
CA THR A 412 25.85 14.40 9.72
C THR A 412 24.90 15.36 9.03
N LEU A 413 23.83 15.74 9.74
CA LEU A 413 22.87 16.75 9.27
C LEU A 413 23.42 18.14 9.53
N ASP A 414 24.38 18.59 8.73
CA ASP A 414 24.71 20.01 8.71
C ASP A 414 23.77 20.75 7.74
N ILE A 415 22.45 20.60 7.97
CA ILE A 415 21.46 21.42 7.30
C ILE A 415 21.41 22.74 8.06
N ASP A 416 21.95 23.79 7.46
CA ASP A 416 21.84 25.14 7.98
C ASP A 416 20.41 25.66 7.79
N TYR A 417 19.58 25.49 8.81
CA TYR A 417 18.22 26.04 8.85
C TYR A 417 18.19 27.56 9.11
N THR A 418 19.34 28.24 9.13
CA THR A 418 19.45 29.70 9.32
C THR A 418 19.80 30.45 8.03
N SER A 419 20.01 29.73 6.92
CA SER A 419 20.21 30.33 5.60
C SER A 419 19.40 29.57 4.55
N GLY A 420 19.05 30.23 3.44
CA GLY A 420 18.27 29.62 2.36
C GLY A 420 17.00 30.39 2.05
N LYS A 421 16.00 29.68 1.51
CA LYS A 421 14.70 30.22 1.10
C LYS A 421 13.62 29.62 2.00
N TRP A 422 12.66 30.44 2.44
CA TRP A 422 11.49 29.98 3.18
C TRP A 422 10.25 30.22 2.35
N VAL A 423 9.43 29.18 2.22
CA VAL A 423 8.26 29.20 1.35
C VAL A 423 7.01 28.75 2.09
N LYS A 424 5.86 29.24 1.63
CA LYS A 424 4.53 28.80 2.05
C LYS A 424 3.54 28.87 0.90
N LEU A 425 2.42 28.17 1.05
CA LEU A 425 1.27 28.34 0.18
C LEU A 425 0.40 29.52 0.65
N ALA A 426 -0.29 30.14 -0.30
CA ALA A 426 -1.35 31.08 0.00
C ALA A 426 -2.42 30.41 0.89
N GLU A 427 -2.95 31.16 1.87
CA GLU A 427 -4.00 30.71 2.80
C GLU A 427 -3.63 29.52 3.71
N LYS A 428 -2.38 29.04 3.68
CA LYS A 428 -1.85 28.04 4.61
C LYS A 428 -0.88 28.67 5.61
N THR A 429 -0.80 28.07 6.79
CA THR A 429 0.05 28.52 7.91
C THR A 429 1.39 27.79 7.96
N ALA A 430 1.52 26.63 7.31
CA ALA A 430 2.77 25.87 7.27
C ALA A 430 3.86 26.63 6.51
N VAL A 431 5.05 26.68 7.10
CA VAL A 431 6.27 27.25 6.50
C VAL A 431 7.27 26.13 6.28
N TYR A 432 7.98 26.20 5.15
CA TYR A 432 9.00 25.24 4.77
C TYR A 432 10.32 25.97 4.52
N HIS A 433 11.43 25.39 4.99
CA HIS A 433 12.78 25.75 4.56
C HIS A 433 13.14 24.93 3.32
N LEU A 434 13.71 25.57 2.30
CA LEU A 434 14.28 24.90 1.14
C LEU A 434 15.79 24.83 1.30
N ASP A 435 16.33 23.60 1.31
CA ASP A 435 17.77 23.38 1.39
C ASP A 435 18.49 23.64 0.05
N SER A 436 19.80 23.45 0.02
CA SER A 436 20.63 23.63 -1.18
C SER A 436 20.29 22.66 -2.32
N ASN A 437 19.56 21.59 -2.05
CA ASN A 437 19.11 20.59 -3.01
C ASN A 437 17.65 20.81 -3.45
N ASN A 438 17.01 21.90 -3.03
CA ASN A 438 15.57 22.17 -3.22
C ASN A 438 14.64 21.12 -2.57
N ILE A 439 15.08 20.52 -1.47
CA ILE A 439 14.24 19.67 -0.62
C ILE A 439 13.54 20.58 0.41
N ARG A 440 12.23 20.39 0.60
CA ARG A 440 11.44 21.21 1.53
C ARG A 440 11.32 20.54 2.90
N HIS A 441 11.69 21.29 3.94
CA HIS A 441 11.69 20.88 5.35
C HIS A 441 10.63 21.68 6.11
N ALA A 442 9.61 21.01 6.65
CA ALA A 442 8.53 21.71 7.34
C ALA A 442 8.97 22.20 8.72
N TYR A 443 8.49 23.38 9.13
CA TYR A 443 8.46 23.80 10.53
C TYR A 443 7.16 23.27 11.17
N PRO A 444 7.21 22.20 11.98
CA PRO A 444 6.00 21.47 12.35
C PRO A 444 5.13 22.18 13.39
N THR A 445 5.73 23.09 14.17
CA THR A 445 5.03 23.86 15.19
C THR A 445 5.50 25.31 15.20
N GLN A 446 4.64 26.19 15.69
CA GLN A 446 4.99 27.59 15.91
C GLN A 446 6.19 27.75 16.86
N SER A 447 6.29 26.92 17.92
CA SER A 447 7.43 26.96 18.85
C SER A 447 8.76 26.66 18.17
N ILE A 448 8.78 25.76 17.18
CA ILE A 448 9.99 25.46 16.39
C ILE A 448 10.33 26.66 15.52
N TRP A 449 9.36 27.26 14.81
CA TRP A 449 9.58 28.49 14.05
C TRP A 449 10.18 29.61 14.91
N GLU A 450 9.54 29.91 16.05
CA GLU A 450 9.95 30.95 16.99
C GLU A 450 11.37 30.72 17.53
N SER A 451 11.80 29.46 17.65
CA SER A 451 13.15 29.14 18.11
C SER A 451 14.25 29.65 17.15
N TYR A 452 13.94 29.78 15.86
CA TYR A 452 14.85 30.31 14.84
C TYR A 452 14.65 31.79 14.58
N TRP A 453 13.39 32.22 14.46
CA TRP A 453 13.01 33.49 13.83
C TRP A 453 12.08 34.37 14.69
N GLU A 454 11.78 33.96 15.92
CA GLU A 454 10.79 34.63 16.76
C GLU A 454 9.44 34.77 16.01
N GLU A 455 8.87 35.98 15.94
CA GLU A 455 7.61 36.27 15.24
C GLU A 455 7.83 36.80 13.81
N ASP A 456 9.06 36.80 13.29
CA ASP A 456 9.37 37.40 12.00
C ASP A 456 9.09 36.43 10.85
N PHE A 457 8.08 36.74 10.03
CA PHE A 457 7.75 36.04 8.77
C PHE A 457 8.06 36.88 7.52
N SER A 458 8.74 38.02 7.66
CA SER A 458 8.84 39.04 6.60
C SER A 458 9.58 38.57 5.34
N PHE A 459 10.42 37.54 5.47
CA PHE A 459 11.20 36.95 4.38
C PHE A 459 10.61 35.63 3.85
N VAL A 460 9.44 35.19 4.37
CA VAL A 460 8.79 33.96 3.88
C VAL A 460 8.05 34.27 2.58
N GLU A 461 8.46 33.61 1.52
CA GLU A 461 7.88 33.76 0.19
C GLU A 461 6.60 32.95 0.04
N THR A 462 5.60 33.52 -0.63
CA THR A 462 4.39 32.77 -1.01
C THR A 462 4.57 32.25 -2.43
N ILE A 463 4.50 30.93 -2.58
CA ILE A 463 4.60 30.22 -3.87
C ILE A 463 3.26 29.53 -4.20
N ASP A 464 3.09 29.11 -5.45
CA ASP A 464 1.91 28.36 -5.87
C ASP A 464 2.02 26.86 -5.56
N VAL A 465 0.90 26.14 -5.77
CA VAL A 465 0.77 24.72 -5.43
C VAL A 465 1.67 23.84 -6.31
N ASP A 466 1.89 24.23 -7.57
CA ASP A 466 2.66 23.45 -8.53
C ASP A 466 4.17 23.56 -8.24
N GLU A 467 4.66 24.78 -7.96
CA GLU A 467 6.05 24.99 -7.50
C GLU A 467 6.30 24.24 -6.19
N MET A 468 5.38 24.35 -5.23
CA MET A 468 5.46 23.67 -3.94
C MET A 468 5.47 22.14 -4.08
N ALA A 469 4.70 21.58 -5.03
CA ALA A 469 4.65 20.15 -5.30
C ALA A 469 5.91 19.63 -6.03
N SER A 470 6.63 20.50 -6.74
CA SER A 470 7.88 20.13 -7.43
C SER A 470 9.05 19.84 -6.48
N TYR A 471 8.98 20.31 -5.24
CA TYR A 471 10.01 20.09 -4.22
C TYR A 471 9.74 18.82 -3.41
N ALA A 472 10.74 17.92 -3.37
CA ALA A 472 10.69 16.71 -2.56
C ALA A 472 10.56 17.04 -1.05
N LEU A 473 9.84 16.22 -0.31
CA LEU A 473 9.72 16.36 1.15
C LEU A 473 10.97 15.81 1.84
N GLY A 474 11.57 16.62 2.70
CA GLY A 474 12.64 16.22 3.59
C GLY A 474 12.16 16.04 5.02
N ARG A 475 13.10 15.76 5.92
CA ARG A 475 12.85 15.73 7.37
C ARG A 475 12.33 17.08 7.86
N ASN A 476 11.56 17.07 8.94
CA ASN A 476 11.14 18.30 9.61
C ASN A 476 12.33 19.09 10.15
N VAL A 477 12.19 20.41 10.19
CA VAL A 477 13.12 21.30 10.89
C VAL A 477 13.01 21.00 12.39
N PRO A 478 14.10 20.60 13.06
CA PRO A 478 14.08 20.37 14.51
C PRO A 478 14.03 21.70 15.24
N PHE A 479 13.63 21.68 16.52
CA PHE A 479 13.81 22.82 17.43
C PHE A 479 15.29 23.25 17.48
N LYS A 480 15.56 24.55 17.52
CA LYS A 480 16.93 25.08 17.46
C LYS A 480 17.79 24.55 18.61
N SER A 481 19.00 24.11 18.27
CA SER A 481 20.03 23.70 19.24
C SER A 481 20.21 24.79 20.30
N GLY A 482 20.31 24.40 21.58
CA GLY A 482 20.29 25.31 22.71
C GLY A 482 18.93 25.43 23.39
N GLY A 483 17.85 24.93 22.78
CA GLY A 483 16.50 24.93 23.35
C GLY A 483 16.25 23.89 24.44
N LEU A 484 15.21 24.12 25.24
CA LEU A 484 14.63 23.13 26.15
C LEU A 484 13.25 22.73 25.65
N ILE A 485 13.01 21.43 25.49
CA ILE A 485 11.73 20.89 25.07
C ILE A 485 11.23 19.82 26.03
N LYS A 486 9.93 19.55 25.98
CA LYS A 486 9.31 18.39 26.64
C LYS A 486 8.13 17.89 25.82
N ILE A 487 7.72 16.66 26.06
CA ILE A 487 6.43 16.16 25.57
C ILE A 487 5.40 16.20 26.72
N PRO A 488 4.10 16.47 26.45
CA PRO A 488 3.11 16.63 27.51
C PRO A 488 2.91 15.41 28.41
N SER A 489 3.07 14.19 27.87
CA SER A 489 2.81 12.93 28.57
C SER A 489 3.92 12.46 29.50
N VAL A 490 5.14 13.00 29.36
CA VAL A 490 6.31 12.56 30.13
C VAL A 490 6.86 13.72 30.95
N PRO A 491 7.11 13.55 32.26
CA PRO A 491 7.63 14.62 33.12
C PRO A 491 9.14 14.88 32.93
N LYS A 492 9.70 14.60 31.75
CA LYS A 492 11.11 14.79 31.41
C LYS A 492 11.29 16.04 30.55
N VAL A 493 12.36 16.79 30.83
CA VAL A 493 12.80 17.94 30.05
C VAL A 493 14.09 17.58 29.34
N TYR A 494 14.17 17.94 28.07
CA TYR A 494 15.30 17.61 27.21
C TYR A 494 15.98 18.87 26.70
N TYR A 495 17.31 18.86 26.75
CA TYR A 495 18.17 19.80 26.05
C TYR A 495 18.30 19.38 24.59
N VAL A 496 18.06 20.31 23.66
CA VAL A 496 18.28 20.08 22.23
C VAL A 496 19.71 20.46 21.88
N SER A 497 20.49 19.49 21.40
CA SER A 497 21.85 19.69 20.89
C SER A 497 21.85 19.75 19.35
N GLN A 498 23.04 19.80 18.74
CA GLN A 498 23.18 19.83 17.28
C GLN A 498 22.59 18.56 16.64
N ASN A 499 22.29 18.62 15.34
CA ASN A 499 21.83 17.49 14.53
C ASN A 499 20.55 16.82 15.04
N ALA A 500 19.60 17.60 15.58
CA ALA A 500 18.34 17.09 16.14
C ALA A 500 18.53 16.03 17.25
N SER A 501 19.60 16.12 18.04
CA SER A 501 19.78 15.24 19.19
C SER A 501 19.23 15.87 20.47
N ILE A 502 18.69 15.04 21.35
CA ILE A 502 18.12 15.48 22.64
C ILE A 502 18.72 14.73 23.81
N HIS A 503 18.98 15.46 24.88
CA HIS A 503 19.59 14.93 26.09
C HIS A 503 18.71 15.22 27.29
N TRP A 504 18.37 14.18 28.05
CA TRP A 504 17.57 14.36 29.26
C TRP A 504 18.34 15.19 30.28
N VAL A 505 17.74 16.28 30.76
CA VAL A 505 18.26 17.06 31.88
C VAL A 505 17.79 16.38 33.18
N ALA A 506 18.72 15.72 33.87
CA ALA A 506 18.40 14.78 34.94
C ALA A 506 17.72 15.44 36.16
N ASP A 507 18.12 16.67 36.50
CA ASP A 507 17.56 17.37 37.65
C ASP A 507 17.47 18.91 37.49
N GLU A 508 16.75 19.53 38.43
CA GLU A 508 16.49 20.98 38.44
C GLU A 508 17.75 21.81 38.73
N ALA A 509 18.75 21.27 39.44
CA ALA A 509 19.99 21.98 39.72
C ALA A 509 20.83 22.12 38.44
N THR A 510 20.89 21.06 37.62
CA THR A 510 21.49 21.08 36.28
C THR A 510 20.77 22.08 35.38
N ALA A 511 19.43 22.08 35.36
CA ALA A 511 18.65 23.03 34.56
C ALA A 511 18.91 24.50 34.97
N LYS A 512 18.96 24.79 36.28
CA LYS A 512 19.30 26.13 36.81
C LYS A 512 20.72 26.56 36.49
N SER A 513 21.67 25.62 36.47
CA SER A 513 23.07 25.88 36.11
C SER A 513 23.19 26.30 34.64
N LEU A 514 22.45 25.63 33.74
CA LEU A 514 22.52 25.86 32.30
C LEU A 514 21.67 27.06 31.82
N TYR A 515 20.50 27.29 32.42
CA TYR A 515 19.49 28.24 31.93
C TYR A 515 19.05 29.30 32.96
N GLY A 516 19.58 29.26 34.18
CA GLY A 516 19.26 30.19 35.25
C GLY A 516 17.95 29.87 35.99
N ALA A 517 17.59 30.74 36.94
CA ALA A 517 16.47 30.50 37.86
C ALA A 517 15.09 30.40 37.16
N ASN A 518 14.94 30.96 35.97
CA ASN A 518 13.70 30.99 35.20
C ASN A 518 13.64 29.94 34.07
N TRP A 519 14.52 28.93 34.09
CA TRP A 519 14.61 27.89 33.05
C TRP A 519 13.26 27.25 32.71
N ALA A 520 12.39 27.05 33.71
CA ALA A 520 11.09 26.42 33.50
C ALA A 520 10.20 27.20 32.53
N SER A 521 10.35 28.53 32.44
CA SER A 521 9.60 29.37 31.50
C SER A 521 10.14 29.32 30.06
N THR A 522 11.34 28.77 29.84
CA THR A 522 11.93 28.63 28.51
C THR A 522 11.67 27.26 27.89
N VAL A 523 11.10 26.32 28.66
CA VAL A 523 10.72 25.00 28.16
C VAL A 523 9.52 25.13 27.23
N LYS A 524 9.64 24.58 26.02
CA LYS A 524 8.54 24.53 25.05
C LYS A 524 7.97 23.11 24.96
N ASP A 525 6.65 23.00 24.89
CA ASP A 525 6.00 21.71 24.61
C ASP A 525 6.20 21.35 23.13
N LEU A 526 6.60 20.12 22.88
CA LEU A 526 6.67 19.48 21.58
C LEU A 526 5.55 18.42 21.51
N PRO A 527 4.68 18.42 20.48
CA PRO A 527 3.75 17.33 20.23
C PRO A 527 4.47 16.00 20.08
N GLU A 528 3.88 14.92 20.59
CA GLU A 528 4.50 13.59 20.63
C GLU A 528 4.89 13.07 19.25
N SER A 529 4.09 13.37 18.23
CA SER A 529 4.35 12.99 16.83
C SER A 529 5.68 13.51 16.29
N PHE A 530 6.19 14.62 16.82
CA PHE A 530 7.46 15.22 16.39
C PHE A 530 8.63 14.83 17.30
N PHE A 531 8.40 14.10 18.40
CA PHE A 531 9.48 13.63 19.26
C PHE A 531 10.37 12.60 18.54
N LEU A 532 9.80 11.84 17.61
CA LEU A 532 10.50 10.87 16.77
C LEU A 532 11.44 11.53 15.74
N ASP A 533 11.33 12.84 15.52
CA ASP A 533 12.27 13.58 14.67
C ASP A 533 13.66 13.73 15.30
N TYR A 534 13.82 13.33 16.58
CA TYR A 534 15.04 13.50 17.37
C TYR A 534 15.69 12.19 17.80
N SER A 535 17.01 12.18 17.84
CA SER A 535 17.81 11.10 18.43
C SER A 535 18.06 11.35 19.92
N VAL A 536 17.70 10.38 20.77
CA VAL A 536 17.90 10.50 22.22
C VAL A 536 19.33 10.11 22.59
N GLY A 537 20.11 11.08 23.07
CA GLY A 537 21.47 10.88 23.59
C GLY A 537 21.51 10.60 25.09
N GLY A 538 22.73 10.40 25.61
CA GLY A 538 22.96 10.26 27.05
C GLY A 538 22.46 11.46 27.85
N GLY A 539 22.05 11.23 29.10
CA GLY A 539 21.61 12.30 30.00
C GLY A 539 22.71 13.31 30.32
N ILE A 540 22.30 14.54 30.64
CA ILE A 540 23.18 15.59 31.16
C ILE A 540 22.90 15.70 32.66
N GLU A 541 23.95 15.58 33.46
CA GLU A 541 23.96 15.67 34.93
C GLU A 541 24.72 16.90 35.40
#